data_AF-A0A1V5PQZ5-F1
#
_entry.id   AF-A0A1V5PQZ5-F1
#
_cell.length_a   1.000
_cell.length_b   1.000
_cell.length_c   1.000
_cell.angle_alpha   90.00
_cell.angle_beta   90.00
_cell.angle_gamma   90.00
#
_symmetry.space_group_name_H-M   'P 1'
#
loop_
_entity.id
_entity.type
_entity.pdbx_description
1 polymer ?
#
loop_
_entity_poly.entity_id
_entity_poly.type
_entity_poly.pdbx_seq_one_letter_code
_entity_poly.pdbx_strand_id
1 'polypeptide(L)'
;MSCSICRIPLCEECISIKDNEILCSKCYIKSITKKNIKNNPTKDTLPMKSMPIVTRDRVKLFLKDAEEKQKQKDAKQEDENKILLEKKKDKEKKVITFCNWHEKRVAEYTCFKCKKFFCRDCLGGKKIKDVYCKSCWSSIKYAGVLSRHLKS
;
A
#
# COMPACT_ATOMS: atom_id res chain seq x y z
N MET A 1 9.78 6.79 24.62
CA MET A 1 10.40 8.11 24.90
C MET A 1 9.28 9.12 25.15
N SER A 2 9.52 10.24 25.84
CA SER A 2 8.49 11.25 26.12
C SER A 2 8.87 12.63 25.57
N CYS A 3 7.86 13.43 25.19
CA CYS A 3 8.07 14.81 24.80
C CYS A 3 8.71 15.62 25.93
N SER A 4 9.80 16.34 25.63
CA SER A 4 10.55 17.15 26.61
C SER A 4 9.72 18.32 27.17
N ILE A 5 8.72 18.79 26.43
CA ILE A 5 7.87 19.93 26.82
C ILE A 5 6.60 19.49 27.56
N CYS A 6 5.82 18.57 26.98
CA CYS A 6 4.52 18.19 27.55
C CYS A 6 4.50 16.81 28.22
N ARG A 7 5.65 16.12 28.27
CA ARG A 7 5.84 14.80 28.90
C ARG A 7 4.93 13.67 28.40
N ILE A 8 4.21 13.89 27.29
CA ILE A 8 3.38 12.86 26.65
C ILE A 8 4.30 11.74 26.14
N PRO A 9 3.98 10.45 26.38
CA PRO A 9 4.70 9.33 25.81
C PRO A 9 4.52 9.31 24.28
N LEU A 10 5.61 9.15 23.55
CA LEU A 10 5.65 9.14 22.08
C LEU A 10 6.10 7.76 21.59
N CYS A 11 5.40 7.26 20.58
CA CYS A 11 5.88 6.14 19.75
C CYS A 11 6.96 6.63 18.79
N GLU A 12 7.69 5.69 18.19
CA GLU A 12 8.81 5.98 17.27
C GLU A 12 8.40 6.86 16.08
N GLU A 13 7.18 6.72 15.58
CA GLU A 13 6.65 7.52 14.46
C GLU A 13 6.27 8.95 14.86
N CYS A 14 6.03 9.22 16.14
CA CYS A 14 5.58 10.54 16.64
C CYS A 14 6.72 11.42 17.17
N ILE A 15 7.96 10.97 17.05
CA ILE A 15 9.15 11.69 17.55
C ILE A 15 9.61 12.72 16.51
N SER A 16 9.70 13.98 16.93
CA SER A 16 10.41 15.02 16.20
C SER A 16 11.60 15.48 17.04
N ILE A 17 12.80 15.45 16.46
CA ILE A 17 14.03 15.85 17.17
C ILE A 17 14.41 17.26 16.73
N LYS A 18 14.61 18.17 17.69
CA LYS A 18 15.07 19.53 17.44
C LYS A 18 16.05 19.95 18.52
N ASP A 19 17.23 20.44 18.15
CA ASP A 19 18.24 20.92 19.10
C ASP A 19 18.55 19.87 20.21
N ASN A 20 18.62 18.59 19.85
CA ASN A 20 18.75 17.41 20.73
C ASN A 20 17.59 17.15 21.72
N GLU A 21 16.48 17.86 21.60
CA GLU A 21 15.26 17.61 22.38
C GLU A 21 14.26 16.74 21.60
N ILE A 22 13.68 15.75 22.30
CA ILE A 22 12.58 14.92 21.78
C ILE A 22 11.29 15.71 21.97
N LEU A 23 10.59 16.04 20.88
CA LEU A 23 9.36 16.81 20.89
C LEU A 23 8.23 16.04 20.19
N CYS A 24 7.01 16.18 20.71
CA CYS A 24 5.82 15.78 19.96
C CYS A 24 5.55 16.77 18.82
N SER A 25 4.85 16.34 17.78
CA SER A 25 4.58 17.16 16.59
C SER A 25 3.96 18.54 16.93
N LYS A 26 3.04 18.57 17.90
CA LYS A 26 2.38 19.82 18.36
C LYS A 26 3.37 20.81 18.99
N CYS A 27 4.31 20.30 19.79
CA CYS A 27 5.33 21.12 20.43
C CYS A 27 6.42 21.54 19.44
N TYR A 28 6.80 20.65 18.52
CA TYR A 28 7.73 20.95 17.44
C TYR A 28 7.23 22.10 16.56
N ILE A 29 5.98 22.05 16.10
CA ILE A 29 5.37 23.12 15.27
C ILE A 29 5.38 24.46 16.01
N LYS A 30 4.97 24.49 17.29
CA LYS A 30 5.00 25.72 18.11
C LYS A 30 6.40 26.32 18.25
N SER A 31 7.43 25.49 18.31
CA SER A 31 8.82 25.94 18.44
C SER A 31 9.35 26.59 17.16
N ILE A 32 8.84 26.18 15.98
CA ILE A 32 9.24 26.73 14.68
C ILE A 32 8.47 28.02 14.40
N THR A 33 7.16 28.04 14.66
CA THR A 33 6.33 29.23 14.43
C THR A 33 6.78 30.40 15.31
N LYS A 34 7.18 30.16 16.57
CA LYS A 34 7.77 31.20 17.43
C LYS A 34 9.12 31.73 16.93
N LYS A 35 9.97 30.91 16.32
CA LYS A 35 11.24 31.37 15.70
C LYS A 35 10.96 32.26 14.48
N ASN A 36 9.98 31.92 13.64
CA ASN A 36 9.62 32.75 12.47
C ASN A 36 9.04 34.13 12.83
N ILE A 37 8.32 34.25 13.96
CA ILE A 37 7.78 35.53 14.41
C ILE A 37 8.89 36.44 14.99
N LYS A 38 9.89 35.86 15.69
CA LYS A 38 11.03 36.65 16.21
C LYS A 38 11.98 37.16 15.12
N ASN A 39 12.01 36.51 13.95
CA ASN A 39 12.91 36.88 12.84
C ASN A 39 12.30 37.89 11.86
N ASN A 40 11.06 38.34 12.07
CA ASN A 40 10.43 39.44 11.33
C ASN A 40 9.83 40.45 12.31
N PRO A 41 10.61 41.41 12.83
CA PRO A 41 10.03 42.55 13.52
C PRO A 41 9.30 43.40 12.48
N THR A 42 7.97 43.31 12.42
CA THR A 42 7.14 44.25 11.67
C THR A 42 7.17 45.62 12.35
N LYS A 43 8.18 46.41 12.04
CA LYS A 43 8.08 47.87 11.98
C LYS A 43 8.20 48.20 10.51
N ASP A 44 7.10 48.63 9.90
CA ASP A 44 7.05 49.66 8.85
C ASP A 44 5.60 49.78 8.35
N THR A 45 4.95 50.84 8.84
CA THR A 45 3.71 51.37 8.28
C THR A 45 4.04 51.96 6.91
N LEU A 46 3.90 51.17 5.84
CA LEU A 46 4.07 51.67 4.48
C LEU A 46 2.87 52.55 4.07
N PRO A 47 3.07 53.67 3.37
CA PRO A 47 1.98 54.53 2.93
C PRO A 47 1.14 53.80 1.87
N MET A 48 -0.19 53.90 1.97
CA MET A 48 -1.13 53.36 0.99
C MET A 48 -0.90 54.03 -0.37
N LYS A 49 -0.06 53.40 -1.22
CA LYS A 49 -0.08 53.67 -2.66
C LYS A 49 -1.41 53.15 -3.21
N SER A 50 -2.09 54.00 -3.95
CA SER A 50 -3.37 53.72 -4.62
C SER A 50 -3.33 52.38 -5.35
N MET A 51 -4.41 51.59 -5.18
CA MET A 51 -4.57 50.31 -5.88
C MET A 51 -4.50 50.55 -7.40
N PRO A 52 -3.74 49.72 -8.14
CA PRO A 52 -3.69 49.83 -9.58
C PRO A 52 -5.09 49.54 -10.16
N ILE A 53 -5.53 50.38 -11.09
CA ILE A 53 -6.80 50.18 -11.82
C ILE A 53 -6.70 48.86 -12.57
N VAL A 54 -7.38 47.84 -12.08
CA VAL A 54 -7.40 46.51 -12.69
C VAL A 54 -8.40 46.55 -13.85
N THR A 55 -7.89 46.63 -15.07
CA THR A 55 -8.73 46.58 -16.27
C THR A 55 -9.32 45.18 -16.45
N ARG A 56 -10.52 45.11 -17.04
CA ARG A 56 -11.26 43.86 -17.27
C ARG A 56 -10.45 42.80 -18.01
N ASP A 57 -9.56 43.23 -18.90
CA ASP A 57 -8.67 42.34 -19.66
C ASP A 57 -7.56 41.73 -18.82
N ARG A 58 -7.05 42.46 -17.82
CA ARG A 58 -6.07 41.92 -16.85
C ARG A 58 -6.71 40.82 -16.00
N VAL A 59 -7.95 41.01 -15.54
CA VAL A 59 -8.67 39.98 -14.77
C VAL A 59 -8.88 38.71 -15.60
N LYS A 60 -9.24 38.84 -16.88
CA LYS A 60 -9.38 37.69 -17.79
C LYS A 60 -8.07 36.92 -18.00
N LEU A 61 -6.94 37.62 -18.11
CA LEU A 61 -5.61 37.00 -18.20
C LEU A 61 -5.27 36.21 -16.93
N PHE A 62 -5.50 36.79 -15.75
CA PHE A 62 -5.26 36.09 -14.48
C PHE A 62 -6.13 34.84 -14.30
N LEU A 63 -7.39 34.87 -14.76
CA LEU A 63 -8.29 33.71 -14.70
C LEU A 63 -7.83 32.59 -15.63
N LYS A 64 -7.41 32.91 -16.86
CA LYS A 64 -6.87 31.92 -17.81
C LYS A 64 -5.58 31.26 -17.30
N ASP A 65 -4.67 32.07 -16.76
CA ASP A 65 -3.42 31.57 -16.18
C ASP A 65 -3.67 30.68 -14.94
N ALA A 66 -4.72 30.99 -14.17
CA ALA A 66 -5.13 30.17 -13.02
C ALA A 66 -5.74 28.83 -13.45
N GLU A 67 -6.61 28.83 -14.46
CA GLU A 67 -7.20 27.60 -15.02
C GLU A 67 -6.14 26.66 -15.62
N GLU A 68 -5.13 27.22 -16.29
CA GLU A 68 -4.05 26.43 -16.90
C GLU A 68 -3.11 25.83 -15.84
N LYS A 69 -2.80 26.58 -14.78
CA LYS A 69 -2.07 26.06 -13.62
C LYS A 69 -2.86 25.00 -12.84
N GLN A 70 -4.18 25.13 -12.77
CA GLN A 70 -5.05 24.13 -12.14
C GLN A 70 -5.00 22.82 -12.93
N LYS A 71 -5.20 22.88 -14.26
CA LYS A 71 -5.12 21.70 -15.15
C LYS A 71 -3.79 20.96 -15.08
N GLN A 72 -2.67 21.68 -14.98
CA GLN A 72 -1.34 21.05 -14.83
C GLN A 72 -1.16 20.35 -13.47
N LYS A 73 -1.79 20.85 -12.41
CA LYS A 73 -1.77 20.18 -11.09
C LYS A 73 -2.64 18.93 -11.10
N ASP A 74 -3.83 19.03 -11.69
CA ASP A 74 -4.77 17.91 -11.76
C ASP A 74 -4.18 16.74 -12.58
N ALA A 75 -3.51 17.03 -13.70
CA ALA A 75 -2.83 16.01 -14.52
C ALA A 75 -1.70 15.29 -13.77
N LYS A 76 -0.87 16.02 -12.99
CA LYS A 76 0.18 15.40 -12.17
C LYS A 76 -0.39 14.52 -11.06
N GLN A 77 -1.51 14.93 -10.49
CA GLN A 77 -2.15 14.22 -9.39
C GLN A 77 -2.85 12.93 -9.86
N GLU A 78 -3.35 12.90 -11.10
CA GLU A 78 -3.84 11.66 -11.73
C GLU A 78 -2.72 10.66 -12.00
N ASP A 79 -1.57 11.09 -12.52
CA ASP A 79 -0.42 10.20 -12.76
C ASP A 79 0.14 9.61 -11.47
N GLU A 80 0.26 10.41 -10.41
CA GLU A 80 0.69 9.91 -9.09
C GLU A 80 -0.28 8.88 -8.50
N ASN A 81 -1.59 9.11 -8.62
CA ASN A 81 -2.61 8.15 -8.19
C ASN A 81 -2.57 6.85 -8.99
N LYS A 82 -2.30 6.92 -10.29
CA LYS A 82 -2.17 5.75 -11.18
C LYS A 82 -0.99 4.88 -10.78
N ILE A 83 0.17 5.48 -10.52
CA ILE A 83 1.38 4.80 -10.03
C ILE A 83 1.13 4.16 -8.65
N LEU A 84 0.36 4.83 -7.78
CA LEU A 84 0.02 4.29 -6.46
C LEU A 84 -0.92 3.07 -6.53
N LEU A 85 -1.85 3.08 -7.49
CA LEU A 85 -2.77 1.97 -7.76
C LEU A 85 -2.04 0.76 -8.34
N GLU A 86 -1.08 0.96 -9.24
CA GLU A 86 -0.22 -0.13 -9.76
C GLU A 86 0.65 -0.74 -8.66
N LYS A 87 1.31 0.09 -7.84
CA LYS A 87 2.10 -0.39 -6.69
C LYS A 87 1.29 -1.13 -5.63
N LYS A 88 -0.02 -0.85 -5.50
CA LYS A 88 -0.93 -1.59 -4.61
C LYS A 88 -1.32 -2.95 -5.18
N LYS A 89 -1.44 -3.09 -6.50
CA LYS A 89 -1.74 -4.38 -7.15
C LYS A 89 -0.57 -5.37 -7.03
N ASP A 90 0.68 -4.90 -7.05
CA ASP A 90 1.85 -5.77 -6.84
C ASP A 90 2.02 -6.27 -5.39
N LYS A 91 1.28 -5.71 -4.43
CA LYS A 91 1.26 -6.14 -3.03
C LYS A 91 0.10 -7.08 -2.69
N GLU A 92 -0.49 -7.75 -3.68
CA GLU A 92 -1.23 -8.98 -3.40
C GLU A 92 -0.26 -10.01 -2.82
N LYS A 93 -0.23 -10.06 -1.49
CA LYS A 93 0.45 -11.08 -0.69
C LYS A 93 0.07 -12.45 -1.25
N LYS A 94 0.96 -13.06 -2.04
CA LYS A 94 0.87 -14.47 -2.43
C LYS A 94 0.85 -15.27 -1.13
N VAL A 95 -0.33 -15.72 -0.71
CA VAL A 95 -0.48 -16.62 0.43
C VAL A 95 0.24 -17.91 0.03
N ILE A 96 1.42 -18.13 0.60
CA ILE A 96 2.21 -19.33 0.34
C ILE A 96 1.50 -20.47 1.05
N THR A 97 0.86 -21.35 0.28
CA THR A 97 0.23 -22.56 0.80
C THR A 97 1.23 -23.70 0.81
N PHE A 98 1.32 -24.43 1.92
CA PHE A 98 2.23 -25.57 2.08
C PHE A 98 1.57 -26.91 1.76
N CYS A 99 2.39 -27.91 1.43
CA CYS A 99 1.95 -29.26 1.18
C CYS A 99 1.44 -29.92 2.46
N ASN A 100 0.28 -30.59 2.38
CA ASN A 100 -0.34 -31.27 3.51
C ASN A 100 0.44 -32.52 4.02
N TRP A 101 1.47 -32.95 3.29
CA TRP A 101 2.33 -34.10 3.67
C TRP A 101 3.80 -33.72 3.86
N HIS A 102 4.23 -32.56 3.36
CA HIS A 102 5.61 -32.13 3.41
C HIS A 102 5.65 -30.68 3.94
N GLU A 103 5.97 -30.52 5.22
CA GLU A 103 5.88 -29.26 5.95
C GLU A 103 6.72 -28.12 5.34
N LYS A 104 7.83 -28.45 4.68
CA LYS A 104 8.75 -27.46 4.08
C LYS A 104 8.58 -27.28 2.58
N ARG A 105 7.59 -27.91 1.95
CA ARG A 105 7.36 -27.77 0.50
C ARG A 105 6.12 -26.96 0.20
N VAL A 106 6.26 -26.03 -0.74
CA VAL A 106 5.14 -25.26 -1.28
C VAL A 106 4.20 -26.21 -2.02
N ALA A 107 2.89 -26.03 -1.81
CA ALA A 107 1.89 -26.75 -2.57
C ALA A 107 1.72 -26.12 -3.95
N GLU A 108 1.81 -26.96 -4.98
CA GLU A 108 1.62 -26.57 -6.38
C GLU A 108 0.25 -26.97 -6.90
N TYR A 109 -0.37 -27.97 -6.27
CA TYR A 109 -1.61 -28.59 -6.74
C TYR A 109 -2.62 -28.75 -5.60
N THR A 110 -3.90 -28.79 -5.98
CA THR A 110 -5.00 -29.11 -5.07
C THR A 110 -5.68 -30.39 -5.55
N CYS A 111 -5.89 -31.35 -4.65
CA CYS A 111 -6.47 -32.63 -5.03
C CYS A 111 -7.95 -32.47 -5.33
N PHE A 112 -8.38 -32.92 -6.51
CA PHE A 112 -9.78 -32.84 -6.90
C PHE A 112 -10.71 -33.62 -5.94
N LYS A 113 -10.27 -34.80 -5.48
CA LYS A 113 -11.05 -35.71 -4.61
C LYS A 113 -11.08 -35.27 -3.14
N CYS A 114 -9.93 -35.01 -2.52
CA CYS A 114 -9.85 -34.70 -1.08
C CYS A 114 -9.62 -33.22 -0.75
N LYS A 115 -9.53 -32.34 -1.75
CA LYS A 115 -9.31 -30.89 -1.64
C LYS A 115 -8.05 -30.46 -0.86
N LYS A 116 -7.16 -31.39 -0.50
CA LYS A 116 -5.87 -31.09 0.14
C LYS A 116 -4.89 -30.49 -0.86
N PHE A 117 -4.10 -29.52 -0.38
CA PHE A 117 -3.00 -28.92 -1.11
C PHE A 117 -1.75 -29.81 -1.02
N PHE A 118 -1.03 -30.00 -2.13
CA PHE A 118 0.14 -30.88 -2.17
C PHE A 118 1.21 -30.43 -3.17
N CYS A 119 2.46 -30.84 -2.90
CA CYS A 119 3.60 -30.55 -3.76
C CYS A 119 3.72 -31.57 -4.90
N ARG A 120 4.57 -31.28 -5.90
CA ARG A 120 4.83 -32.16 -7.05
C ARG A 120 5.12 -33.62 -6.69
N ASP A 121 5.86 -33.88 -5.62
CA ASP A 121 6.19 -35.26 -5.19
C ASP A 121 4.98 -36.08 -4.69
N CYS A 122 3.92 -35.41 -4.26
CA CYS A 122 2.68 -36.04 -3.81
C CYS A 122 1.71 -36.27 -4.98
N LEU A 123 2.08 -35.90 -6.21
CA LEU A 123 1.28 -36.11 -7.41
C LEU A 123 1.14 -37.62 -7.70
N GLY A 124 -0.10 -38.10 -7.74
CA GLY A 124 -0.42 -39.47 -8.09
C GLY A 124 -0.76 -39.64 -9.57
N GLY A 125 -1.62 -38.76 -10.08
CA GLY A 125 -2.04 -38.78 -11.47
C GLY A 125 -2.81 -37.51 -11.84
N LYS A 126 -2.78 -37.19 -13.13
CA LYS A 126 -3.46 -36.03 -13.71
C LYS A 126 -4.37 -36.50 -14.83
N LYS A 127 -5.65 -36.11 -14.78
CA LYS A 127 -6.58 -36.12 -15.92
C LYS A 127 -6.64 -34.69 -16.49
N ILE A 128 -7.28 -34.51 -17.64
CA ILE A 128 -7.29 -33.26 -18.42
C ILE A 128 -7.54 -32.00 -17.55
N LYS A 129 -8.49 -32.07 -16.62
CA LYS A 129 -8.81 -30.97 -15.68
C LYS A 129 -8.60 -31.29 -14.19
N ASP A 130 -8.34 -32.55 -13.86
CA ASP A 130 -8.31 -33.00 -12.46
C ASP A 130 -6.93 -33.49 -12.06
N VAL A 131 -6.48 -33.06 -10.89
CA VAL A 131 -5.21 -33.51 -10.31
C VAL A 131 -5.50 -34.31 -9.04
N TYR A 132 -4.87 -35.48 -8.89
CA TYR A 132 -5.07 -36.38 -7.76
C TYR A 132 -3.76 -36.58 -6.99
N CYS A 133 -3.83 -36.52 -5.66
CA CYS A 133 -2.72 -36.94 -4.83
C CYS A 133 -2.53 -38.47 -4.94
N LYS A 134 -1.34 -38.98 -4.59
CA LYS A 134 -1.00 -40.41 -4.62
C LYS A 134 -2.06 -41.29 -3.97
N SER A 135 -2.51 -40.96 -2.76
CA SER A 135 -3.51 -41.76 -2.03
C SER A 135 -4.85 -41.85 -2.78
N CYS A 136 -5.37 -40.73 -3.27
CA CYS A 136 -6.63 -40.70 -4.01
C CYS A 136 -6.52 -41.40 -5.37
N TRP A 137 -5.37 -41.26 -6.04
CA TRP A 137 -5.12 -41.89 -7.33
C TRP A 137 -5.02 -43.42 -7.21
N SER A 138 -4.30 -43.92 -6.20
CA SER A 138 -4.24 -45.35 -5.90
C SER A 138 -5.64 -45.91 -5.65
N SER A 139 -6.46 -45.25 -4.84
CA SER A 139 -7.85 -45.66 -4.59
C SER A 139 -8.68 -45.75 -5.88
N ILE A 140 -8.54 -44.81 -6.82
CA ILE A 140 -9.23 -44.84 -8.11
C ILE A 140 -8.75 -46.03 -8.97
N LYS A 141 -7.44 -46.29 -9.00
CA LYS A 141 -6.87 -47.40 -9.76
C LYS A 141 -7.34 -48.75 -9.22
N TYR A 142 -7.28 -48.96 -7.89
CA TYR A 142 -7.68 -50.23 -7.28
C TYR A 142 -9.17 -50.49 -7.36
N ALA A 143 -10.02 -49.45 -7.27
CA ALA A 143 -11.46 -49.60 -7.48
C ALA A 143 -11.79 -50.18 -8.87
N GLY A 144 -11.04 -49.77 -9.91
CA GLY A 144 -11.20 -50.27 -11.28
C GLY A 144 -10.66 -51.69 -11.53
N VAL A 145 -9.84 -52.23 -10.61
CA VAL A 145 -9.34 -53.62 -10.67
C VAL A 145 -10.29 -54.56 -9.95
N LEU A 146 -10.78 -54.18 -8.76
CA LEU A 146 -11.75 -54.96 -7.99
C LEU A 146 -13.08 -55.13 -8.75
N SER A 147 -13.54 -54.10 -9.44
CA SER A 147 -14.76 -54.16 -10.26
C SER A 147 -14.63 -55.02 -11.52
N ARG A 148 -13.41 -55.36 -11.94
CA ARG A 148 -13.18 -56.34 -13.03
C ARG A 148 -13.13 -57.78 -12.51
N HIS A 149 -12.62 -58.00 -11.30
CA HIS A 149 -12.58 -59.33 -10.70
C HIS A 149 -13.94 -59.82 -10.17
N LEU A 150 -14.86 -58.91 -9.82
CA LEU A 150 -16.23 -59.27 -9.38
C LEU A 150 -17.23 -59.48 -10.53
N LYS A 151 -16.81 -59.25 -11.78
CA LYS A 151 -17.64 -59.42 -12.99
C LYS A 151 -17.20 -60.60 -13.87
N SER A 152 -16.21 -61.38 -13.41
CA SER A 152 -15.76 -62.62 -14.04
C SER A 152 -16.15 -63.80 -13.17
#